data_AF-A0A2M6VXQ8-F1
#
_entry.id   AF-A0A2M6VXQ8-F1
#
_cell.length_a   1.000
_cell.length_b   1.000
_cell.length_c   1.000
_cell.angle_alpha   90.00
_cell.angle_beta   90.00
_cell.angle_gamma   90.00
#
_symmetry.space_group_name_H-M   'P 1'
#
loop_
_entity.id
_entity.type
_entity.pdbx_description
1 polymer ?
#
loop_
_entity_poly.entity_id
_entity_poly.type
_entity_poly.pdbx_seq_one_letter_code
_entity_poly.pdbx_strand_id
1 'polypeptide(L)'
;MHRFRKNSMKTLKHNHRCLGARYGMSALFLFLAGASLAATPHADSAQKVATQPDAGITMTGRCPNGDAFRLVAYDQEVEGLWKSFYDYQGPVGKGTVKTKTVPKVMVSRVCIALAEIASDE
;
A
#
# COMPACT_ATOMS: atom_id res chain seq x y z
N MET A 1 2.54 37.18 -5.38
CA MET A 1 2.64 36.87 -3.95
C MET A 1 1.39 36.11 -3.50
N HIS A 2 1.37 34.78 -3.59
CA HIS A 2 0.20 33.98 -3.19
C HIS A 2 0.35 33.51 -1.74
N ARG A 3 -0.57 33.99 -0.88
CA ARG A 3 -0.68 33.63 0.54
C ARG A 3 -1.02 32.15 0.69
N PHE A 4 -0.08 31.40 1.27
CA PHE A 4 -0.30 30.07 1.83
C PHE A 4 -1.26 30.16 3.03
N ARG A 5 -2.46 29.59 2.91
CA ARG A 5 -3.38 29.36 4.03
C ARG A 5 -2.87 28.16 4.82
N LYS A 6 -2.25 28.40 5.99
CA LYS A 6 -1.97 27.38 7.00
C LYS A 6 -3.29 26.93 7.61
N ASN A 7 -3.70 25.68 7.37
CA ASN A 7 -4.80 25.09 8.13
C ASN A 7 -4.25 24.47 9.41
N SER A 8 -4.61 25.09 10.52
CA SER A 8 -4.28 24.70 11.88
C SER A 8 -5.39 23.77 12.38
N MET A 9 -5.12 22.47 12.49
CA MET A 9 -6.03 21.56 13.19
C MET A 9 -5.51 21.36 14.61
N LYS A 10 -6.23 21.98 15.53
CA LYS A 10 -6.01 21.93 16.96
C LYS A 10 -6.58 20.62 17.54
N THR A 11 -5.92 20.19 18.61
CA THR A 11 -6.43 19.40 19.75
C THR A 11 -6.83 17.94 19.54
N LEU A 12 -6.07 17.04 20.17
CA LEU A 12 -6.67 16.13 21.15
C LEU A 12 -5.71 15.93 22.34
N LYS A 13 -5.98 16.64 23.43
CA LYS A 13 -5.38 16.42 24.76
C LYS A 13 -5.99 15.14 25.31
N HIS A 14 -5.17 14.11 25.52
CA HIS A 14 -5.60 12.94 26.30
C HIS A 14 -5.74 13.33 27.77
N ASN A 15 -6.98 13.24 28.25
CA ASN A 15 -7.34 13.42 29.65
C ASN A 15 -6.81 12.27 30.50
N HIS A 16 -5.75 12.51 31.27
CA HIS A 16 -5.45 11.68 32.42
C HIS A 16 -6.39 12.06 33.56
N ARG A 17 -7.45 11.27 33.77
CA ARG A 17 -8.20 11.29 35.03
C ARG A 17 -7.60 10.25 35.97
N CYS A 18 -7.01 10.74 37.05
CA CYS A 18 -6.79 9.98 38.28
C CYS A 18 -8.12 9.44 38.80
N LEU A 19 -8.22 8.14 39.08
CA LEU A 19 -9.15 7.61 40.08
C LEU A 19 -8.33 6.84 41.12
N GLY A 20 -8.46 7.28 42.37
CA GLY A 20 -7.76 6.71 43.50
C GLY A 20 -8.52 5.58 44.20
N ALA A 21 -7.82 5.05 45.20
CA ALA A 21 -8.29 4.41 46.42
C ALA A 21 -9.02 3.05 46.34
N ARG A 22 -8.22 2.00 46.58
CA ARG A 22 -8.37 0.96 47.63
C ARG A 22 -9.79 0.56 48.05
N TYR A 23 -10.22 -0.63 47.64
CA TYR A 23 -10.96 -1.66 48.40
C TYR A 23 -10.71 -2.98 47.65
N GLY A 24 -10.14 -4.04 48.22
CA GLY A 24 -10.79 -4.95 49.16
C GLY A 24 -10.56 -6.37 48.61
N MET A 25 -10.06 -7.25 49.47
CA MET A 25 -9.68 -8.64 49.16
C MET A 25 -10.88 -9.46 48.67
N SER A 26 -10.79 -10.07 47.48
CA SER A 26 -11.62 -11.23 47.14
C SER A 26 -10.93 -12.09 46.09
N ALA A 27 -10.71 -13.35 46.45
CA ALA A 27 -10.08 -14.36 45.64
C ALA A 27 -11.00 -14.82 44.51
N LEU A 28 -10.53 -14.76 43.27
CA LEU A 28 -11.03 -15.60 42.19
C LEU A 28 -9.89 -15.76 41.17
N PHE A 29 -9.26 -16.93 41.17
CA PHE A 29 -8.28 -17.31 40.15
C PHE A 29 -9.01 -17.48 38.82
N LEU A 30 -8.88 -16.48 37.95
CA LEU A 30 -9.27 -16.51 36.55
C LEU A 30 -8.20 -17.24 35.74
N PHE A 31 -8.53 -18.40 35.18
CA PHE A 31 -7.82 -18.97 34.03
C PHE A 31 -8.80 -19.09 32.85
N LEU A 32 -9.13 -17.95 32.24
CA LEU A 32 -9.58 -17.96 30.84
C LEU A 32 -8.34 -17.94 29.96
N ALA A 33 -8.07 -19.05 29.28
CA ALA A 33 -7.06 -19.11 28.23
C ALA A 33 -7.49 -18.18 27.08
N GLY A 34 -6.89 -16.99 27.04
CA GLY A 34 -7.06 -16.06 25.94
C GLY A 34 -6.44 -16.63 24.67
N ALA A 35 -7.27 -16.89 23.66
CA ALA A 35 -6.78 -17.10 22.30
C ALA A 35 -6.23 -15.77 21.78
N SER A 36 -4.90 -15.61 21.82
CA SER A 36 -4.23 -14.47 21.19
C SER A 36 -4.39 -14.54 19.68
N LEU A 37 -5.34 -13.80 19.11
CA LEU A 37 -5.24 -13.40 17.71
C LEU A 37 -4.10 -12.39 17.61
N ALA A 38 -2.91 -12.88 17.28
CA ALA A 38 -1.79 -12.02 16.91
C ALA A 38 -2.15 -11.32 15.58
N ALA A 39 -2.68 -10.11 15.67
CA ALA A 39 -2.77 -9.21 14.55
C ALA A 39 -1.34 -8.83 14.15
N THR A 40 -0.78 -9.50 13.14
CA THR A 40 0.47 -9.07 12.52
C THR A 40 0.26 -7.67 11.94
N PRO A 41 1.05 -6.66 12.33
CA PRO A 41 0.96 -5.36 11.68
C PRO A 41 1.27 -5.56 10.20
N HIS A 42 0.36 -5.09 9.34
CA HIS A 42 0.60 -4.97 7.91
C HIS A 42 1.92 -4.22 7.72
N ALA A 43 2.94 -4.93 7.23
CA ALA A 43 4.22 -4.33 6.91
C ALA A 43 3.97 -3.23 5.87
N ASP A 44 4.28 -1.99 6.24
CA ASP A 44 4.34 -0.86 5.32
C ASP A 44 5.32 -1.26 4.21
N SER A 45 4.76 -1.63 3.06
CA SER A 45 5.51 -2.25 1.99
C SER A 45 6.48 -1.22 1.43
N ALA A 46 7.79 -1.43 1.66
CA ALA A 46 8.82 -0.53 1.20
C ALA A 46 8.77 -0.38 -0.33
N GLN A 47 8.11 0.67 -0.79
CA GLN A 47 7.92 0.98 -2.20
C GLN A 47 8.90 2.08 -2.60
N LYS A 48 9.73 1.80 -3.59
CA LYS A 48 10.61 2.77 -4.23
C LYS A 48 10.04 3.13 -5.60
N VAL A 49 9.87 4.43 -5.84
CA VAL A 49 9.48 5.01 -7.12
C VAL A 49 10.68 5.74 -7.70
N ALA A 50 11.02 5.45 -8.95
CA ALA A 50 12.04 6.14 -9.71
C ALA A 50 11.43 6.61 -11.04
N THR A 51 11.67 7.87 -11.38
CA THR A 51 11.24 8.46 -12.66
C THR A 51 12.48 8.76 -13.48
N GLN A 52 12.49 8.33 -14.74
CA GLN A 52 13.53 8.69 -15.70
C GLN A 52 12.88 9.50 -16.82
N PRO A 53 13.47 10.64 -17.24
CA PRO A 53 12.86 11.56 -18.21
C PRO A 53 12.49 10.88 -19.53
N ASP A 54 13.24 9.87 -19.95
CA ASP A 54 13.07 9.19 -21.24
C ASP A 54 12.64 7.71 -21.15
N ALA A 55 12.55 7.14 -19.94
CA ALA A 55 12.31 5.70 -19.73
C ALA A 55 11.07 5.36 -18.87
N GLY A 56 10.27 6.37 -18.53
CA GLY A 56 9.03 6.20 -17.77
C GLY A 56 9.21 6.11 -16.25
N ILE A 57 8.22 5.52 -15.57
CA ILE A 57 8.15 5.42 -14.11
C ILE A 57 8.38 3.96 -13.71
N THR A 58 9.43 3.71 -12.93
CA THR A 58 9.69 2.39 -12.33
C THR A 58 9.26 2.38 -10.87
N MET A 59 8.41 1.42 -10.51
CA MET A 59 7.98 1.15 -9.14
C MET A 59 8.50 -0.24 -8.75
N THR A 60 9.18 -0.32 -7.62
CA THR A 60 9.68 -1.59 -7.06
C THR A 60 9.37 -1.64 -5.57
N GLY A 61 9.15 -2.84 -5.03
CA GLY A 61 8.89 -2.98 -3.62
C GLY A 61 8.51 -4.40 -3.24
N ARG A 62 7.81 -4.54 -2.11
CA ARG A 62 7.23 -5.80 -1.66
C ARG A 62 5.71 -5.75 -1.70
N CYS A 63 5.10 -6.89 -1.98
CA CYS A 63 3.67 -7.11 -1.84
C CYS A 63 3.31 -7.41 -0.38
N PRO A 64 2.03 -7.38 0.01
CA PRO A 64 1.61 -7.68 1.38
C PRO A 64 2.01 -9.08 1.87
N ASN A 65 2.20 -10.02 0.94
CA ASN A 65 2.68 -11.38 1.22
C ASN A 65 4.21 -11.48 1.36
N GLY A 66 4.95 -10.38 1.19
CA GLY A 66 6.40 -10.31 1.31
C GLY A 66 7.17 -10.50 0.00
N ASP A 67 6.51 -10.92 -1.08
CA ASP A 67 7.12 -11.13 -2.39
C ASP A 67 7.52 -9.82 -3.05
N ALA A 68 8.60 -9.83 -3.83
CA ALA A 68 9.04 -8.66 -4.56
C ALA A 68 8.15 -8.38 -5.78
N PHE A 69 7.96 -7.11 -6.10
CA PHE A 69 7.37 -6.68 -7.37
C PHE A 69 8.24 -5.65 -8.09
N ARG A 70 8.08 -5.59 -9.40
CA ARG A 70 8.57 -4.54 -10.29
C ARG A 70 7.49 -4.17 -11.29
N LEU A 71 7.29 -2.87 -11.49
CA LEU A 71 6.40 -2.31 -12.50
C LEU A 71 7.13 -1.18 -13.21
N VAL A 72 7.11 -1.16 -14.54
CA VAL A 72 7.62 -0.06 -15.36
C VAL A 72 6.47 0.47 -16.20
N ALA A 73 6.11 1.72 -15.99
CA ALA A 73 5.09 2.43 -16.75
C ALA A 73 5.77 3.30 -17.82
N TYR A 74 5.34 3.18 -19.07
CA TYR A 74 5.86 3.97 -20.18
C TYR A 74 4.76 4.23 -21.22
N ASP A 75 4.91 5.31 -21.97
CA ASP A 75 4.04 5.60 -23.11
C ASP A 75 4.77 5.26 -24.41
N GLN A 76 4.06 4.67 -25.36
CA GLN A 76 4.58 4.33 -26.68
C GLN A 76 3.56 4.72 -27.75
N GLU A 77 4.05 5.28 -28.85
CA GLU A 77 3.22 5.55 -30.03
C GLU A 77 2.90 4.25 -30.78
N VAL A 78 1.62 3.99 -30.98
CA VAL A 78 1.09 2.85 -31.74
C VAL A 78 0.01 3.39 -32.67
N GLU A 79 0.22 3.26 -33.98
CA GLU A 79 -0.72 3.74 -35.02
C GLU A 79 -1.01 5.25 -34.93
N GLY A 80 0.01 6.06 -34.61
CA GLY A 80 -0.14 7.52 -34.47
C GLY A 80 -0.79 7.96 -33.16
N LEU A 81 -1.05 7.03 -32.23
CA LEU A 81 -1.65 7.32 -30.93
C LEU A 81 -0.71 6.89 -29.80
N TRP A 82 -0.47 7.79 -28.86
CA TRP A 82 0.24 7.46 -27.62
C TRP A 82 -0.64 6.54 -26.75
N LYS A 83 -0.14 5.35 -26.45
CA LYS A 83 -0.78 4.35 -25.59
C LYS A 83 0.15 4.05 -24.41
N SER A 84 -0.44 3.88 -23.23
CA SER A 84 0.29 3.54 -22.01
C SER A 84 0.47 2.03 -21.88
N PHE A 85 1.69 1.63 -21.54
CA PHE A 85 2.11 0.25 -21.34
C PHE A 85 2.75 0.05 -19.98
N TYR A 86 2.66 -1.19 -19.50
CA TYR A 86 3.23 -1.61 -18.24
C TYR A 86 3.97 -2.93 -18.39
N ASP A 87 5.27 -2.92 -18.12
CA ASP A 87 6.04 -4.15 -17.89
C ASP A 87 5.99 -4.48 -16.41
N TYR A 88 5.47 -5.66 -16.07
CA TYR A 88 5.31 -6.08 -14.69
C TYR A 88 6.02 -7.40 -14.39
N GLN A 89 6.41 -7.55 -13.13
CA GLN A 89 6.88 -8.79 -12.53
C GLN A 89 6.47 -8.85 -11.06
N GLY A 90 5.95 -9.99 -10.60
CA GLY A 90 5.58 -10.23 -9.21
C GLY A 90 4.84 -11.56 -9.03
N PRO A 91 4.08 -11.72 -7.92
CA PRO A 91 3.28 -12.92 -7.65
C PRO A 91 2.33 -13.33 -8.79
N VAL A 92 1.81 -12.36 -9.54
CA VAL A 92 0.96 -12.61 -10.72
C VAL A 92 1.72 -13.27 -11.89
N GLY A 93 3.07 -13.24 -11.86
CA GLY A 93 3.93 -13.60 -12.98
C GLY A 93 4.64 -12.40 -13.59
N LYS A 94 5.03 -12.50 -14.86
CA LYS A 94 5.71 -11.45 -15.63
C LYS A 94 5.01 -11.26 -16.98
N GLY A 95 4.86 -10.01 -17.42
CA GLY A 95 4.28 -9.70 -18.71
C GLY A 95 4.29 -8.22 -19.04
N THR A 96 3.67 -7.88 -20.16
CA THR A 96 3.44 -6.52 -20.63
C THR A 96 1.96 -6.34 -20.90
N VAL A 97 1.38 -5.22 -20.47
CA VAL A 97 -0.03 -4.91 -20.70
C VAL A 97 -0.20 -3.47 -21.18
N LYS A 98 -1.12 -3.26 -22.12
CA LYS A 98 -1.55 -1.94 -22.59
C LYS A 98 -2.78 -1.53 -21.80
N THR A 99 -2.68 -0.53 -20.92
CA THR A 99 -3.84 -0.08 -20.12
C THR A 99 -3.72 1.37 -19.70
N LYS A 100 -4.85 2.06 -19.55
CA LYS A 100 -4.97 3.42 -18.99
C LYS A 100 -5.09 3.42 -17.47
N THR A 101 -5.07 2.24 -16.83
CA THR A 101 -5.09 2.08 -15.38
C THR A 101 -3.93 2.85 -14.75
N VAL A 102 -4.16 3.50 -13.61
CA VAL A 102 -3.09 4.24 -12.90
C VAL A 102 -2.04 3.28 -12.30
N PRO A 103 -0.74 3.64 -12.25
CA PRO A 103 0.33 2.73 -11.85
C PRO A 103 0.13 2.08 -10.47
N LYS A 104 -0.43 2.81 -9.50
CA LYS A 104 -0.69 2.28 -8.15
C LYS A 104 -1.72 1.14 -8.13
N VAL A 105 -2.76 1.23 -8.96
CA VAL A 105 -3.77 0.16 -9.09
C VAL A 105 -3.14 -1.05 -9.78
N MET A 106 -2.27 -0.80 -10.76
CA MET A 106 -1.54 -1.86 -11.45
C MET A 106 -0.62 -2.64 -10.49
N VAL A 107 0.09 -1.97 -9.59
CA VAL A 107 0.87 -2.64 -8.52
C VAL A 107 0.00 -3.58 -7.68
N SER A 108 -1.20 -3.15 -7.28
CA SER A 108 -2.10 -4.01 -6.51
C SER A 108 -2.45 -5.29 -7.27
N ARG A 109 -2.68 -5.21 -8.59
CA ARG A 109 -2.97 -6.39 -9.44
C ARG A 109 -1.75 -7.31 -9.56
N VAL A 110 -0.55 -6.73 -9.69
CA VAL A 110 0.71 -7.49 -9.76
C VAL A 110 0.96 -8.32 -8.50
N CYS A 111 0.48 -7.84 -7.35
CA CYS A 111 0.61 -8.50 -6.06
C CYS A 111 -0.40 -9.62 -5.79
N ILE A 112 -1.36 -9.87 -6.68
CA ILE A 112 -2.35 -10.94 -6.50
C ILE A 112 -1.92 -12.12 -7.37
N ALA A 113 -1.55 -13.24 -6.73
CA ALA A 113 -1.19 -14.46 -7.44
C ALA A 113 -2.36 -14.95 -8.30
N LEU A 114 -2.06 -15.42 -9.52
CA LEU A 114 -3.04 -15.92 -10.50
C LEU A 114 -4.12 -14.89 -10.92
N ALA A 115 -3.92 -13.59 -10.65
CA ALA A 115 -4.82 -12.57 -11.15
C ALA A 115 -4.72 -12.43 -12.67
N GLU A 116 -5.87 -12.18 -13.30
CA GLU A 116 -5.89 -11.81 -14.71
C GLU A 116 -5.50 -10.33 -14.87
N ILE A 117 -4.56 -10.08 -15.77
CA ILE A 117 -4.17 -8.74 -16.21
C ILE A 117 -4.50 -8.64 -17.70
N ALA A 118 -5.55 -7.87 -18.01
CA ALA A 118 -6.02 -7.65 -19.36
C ALA A 118 -5.67 -6.25 -19.87
N SER A 119 -5.51 -6.13 -21.18
CA SER A 119 -5.34 -4.84 -21.85
C SER A 119 -6.68 -4.12 -22.01
N ASP A 120 -6.66 -2.78 -22.02
CA ASP A 120 -7.81 -2.00 -22.47
C ASP A 120 -7.85 -2.03 -24.01
N GLU A 121 -9.00 -2.35 -24.60
CA GLU A 121 -9.17 -2.38 -26.07
C GLU A 121 -8.89 -1.01 -26.71
#